data_AF-A0A941PJG4-F1
#
_entry.id   AF-A0A941PJG4-F1
#
_cell.length_a   1.000
_cell.length_b   1.000
_cell.length_c   1.000
_cell.angle_alpha   90.00
_cell.angle_beta   90.00
_cell.angle_gamma   90.00
#
_symmetry.space_group_name_H-M   'P 1'
#
loop_
_entity.id
_entity.type
_entity.pdbx_description
1 polymer ?
#
loop_
_entity_poly.entity_id
_entity_poly.type
_entity_poly.pdbx_seq_one_letter_code
_entity_poly.pdbx_strand_id
1 'polypeptide(L)'
;MDLPQFVLPALTVIGALATIAGGVVAIVQLRIWLRNASESRIDRFVDIERHGLRLRTTIKRSGFEPAFVLGIGRSGAFLAGWLAGNLGSLRVEVMDRIHSREAGHLPYYPEAAERLEFLKRIHGDSAKVLIVEGASATGRSIAEMRALLKSNAPNWNCRFAVLYDVLAGNSGVDFSAREIKTAPRLFPWHKSDDYFQSTDAKKVR
;
A
#
# COMPACT_ATOMS: atom_id res chain seq x y z
N MET A 1 -25.61 13.50 -63.52
CA MET A 1 -26.13 12.29 -62.85
C MET A 1 -26.67 12.79 -61.53
N ASP A 2 -27.96 13.11 -61.49
CA ASP A 2 -28.56 13.77 -60.32
C ASP A 2 -28.73 12.74 -59.20
N LEU A 3 -28.17 13.03 -58.03
CA LEU A 3 -28.36 12.22 -56.84
C LEU A 3 -29.85 12.26 -56.46
N PRO A 4 -30.50 11.10 -56.17
CA PRO A 4 -31.90 11.07 -55.78
C PRO A 4 -32.16 11.97 -54.57
N GLN A 5 -33.27 12.72 -54.58
CA GLN A 5 -33.64 13.69 -53.53
C GLN A 5 -33.64 13.11 -52.09
N PHE A 6 -33.71 11.79 -51.94
CA PHE A 6 -33.69 11.09 -50.66
C PHE A 6 -32.29 10.77 -50.10
N VAL A 7 -31.23 10.91 -50.91
CA VAL A 7 -29.87 10.54 -50.50
C VAL A 7 -29.26 11.55 -49.53
N LEU A 8 -29.49 12.86 -49.74
CA LEU A 8 -28.97 13.90 -48.85
C LEU A 8 -29.53 13.80 -47.41
N PRO A 9 -30.85 13.67 -47.20
CA PRO A 9 -31.42 13.48 -45.86
C PRO A 9 -30.90 12.22 -45.15
N ALA A 10 -30.77 11.10 -45.88
CA ALA A 10 -30.25 9.86 -45.33
C ALA A 10 -28.79 10.01 -44.86
N LEU A 11 -27.94 10.68 -45.66
CA LEU A 11 -26.56 10.95 -45.28
C LEU A 11 -26.45 11.87 -44.06
N THR A 12 -27.33 12.87 -43.93
CA THR A 12 -27.35 13.73 -42.72
C THR A 12 -27.77 12.96 -41.46
N VAL A 13 -28.73 12.04 -41.56
CA VAL A 13 -29.14 11.20 -40.44
C VAL A 13 -28.01 10.25 -40.04
N ILE A 14 -27.35 9.61 -41.01
CA ILE A 14 -26.19 8.73 -40.76
C ILE A 14 -25.05 9.52 -40.11
N GLY A 15 -24.75 10.73 -40.60
CA GLY A 15 -23.72 11.60 -40.03
C GLY A 15 -24.04 12.04 -38.59
N ALA A 16 -25.31 12.36 -38.30
CA ALA A 16 -25.76 12.70 -36.95
C ALA A 16 -25.63 11.51 -36.00
N LEU A 17 -26.05 10.31 -36.42
CA LEU A 17 -25.90 9.08 -35.63
C LEU A 17 -24.44 8.73 -35.36
N ALA A 18 -23.55 8.88 -36.36
CA ALA A 18 -22.11 8.69 -36.19
C ALA A 18 -21.51 9.69 -35.19
N THR A 19 -21.95 10.94 -35.21
CA THR A 19 -21.50 11.97 -34.27
C THR A 19 -21.94 11.66 -32.84
N ILE A 20 -23.20 11.22 -32.66
CA ILE A 20 -23.72 10.78 -31.36
C ILE A 20 -22.93 9.58 -30.84
N ALA A 21 -22.70 8.57 -31.68
CA ALA A 21 -21.91 7.39 -31.32
C ALA A 21 -20.48 7.77 -30.92
N GLY A 22 -19.83 8.65 -31.68
CA GLY A 22 -18.49 9.19 -31.35
C GLY A 22 -18.48 9.93 -30.01
N GLY A 23 -19.50 10.74 -29.74
CA GLY A 23 -19.67 11.44 -28.46
C GLY A 23 -19.81 10.47 -27.27
N VAL A 24 -20.61 9.41 -27.42
CA VAL A 24 -20.77 8.38 -26.38
C VAL A 24 -19.44 7.67 -26.11
N VAL A 25 -18.69 7.29 -27.16
CA VAL A 25 -17.38 6.63 -27.02
C VAL A 25 -16.40 7.55 -26.29
N ALA A 26 -16.36 8.84 -26.64
CA ALA A 26 -15.49 9.82 -25.99
C ALA A 26 -15.82 10.00 -24.50
N ILE A 27 -17.11 10.04 -24.14
CA ILE A 27 -17.56 10.11 -22.74
C ILE A 27 -17.14 8.85 -21.97
N VAL A 28 -17.29 7.67 -22.57
CA VAL A 28 -16.88 6.40 -21.96
C VAL A 28 -15.37 6.36 -21.75
N GLN A 29 -14.58 6.76 -22.76
CA GLN A 29 -13.12 6.84 -22.64
C GLN A 29 -12.68 7.85 -21.59
N LEU A 30 -13.30 9.03 -21.54
CA LEU A 30 -13.04 10.04 -20.52
C LEU A 30 -13.37 9.52 -19.13
N ARG A 31 -14.48 8.78 -18.97
CA ARG A 31 -14.85 8.17 -17.70
C ARG A 31 -13.86 7.09 -17.26
N ILE A 32 -13.39 6.26 -18.19
CA ILE A 32 -12.33 5.27 -17.92
C ILE A 32 -11.04 5.98 -17.54
N TRP A 33 -10.64 7.02 -18.26
CA TRP A 33 -9.46 7.82 -17.96
C TRP A 33 -9.56 8.50 -16.59
N LEU A 34 -10.69 9.14 -16.27
CA LEU A 34 -10.93 9.77 -14.97
C LEU A 34 -10.93 8.74 -13.84
N ARG A 35 -11.51 7.55 -14.06
CA ARG A 35 -11.50 6.46 -13.07
C ARG A 35 -10.07 5.94 -12.84
N ASN A 36 -9.32 5.69 -13.91
CA ASN A 36 -7.94 5.21 -13.83
C ASN A 36 -7.01 6.27 -13.22
N ALA A 37 -7.20 7.55 -13.57
CA ALA A 37 -6.50 8.68 -12.97
C ALA A 37 -6.89 8.90 -11.51
N SER A 38 -8.08 8.49 -11.08
CA SER A 38 -8.51 8.48 -9.68
C SER A 38 -7.93 7.29 -8.92
N GLU A 39 -7.83 6.11 -9.53
CA GLU A 39 -7.21 4.93 -8.92
C GLU A 39 -5.70 5.11 -8.74
N SER A 40 -5.06 5.91 -9.59
CA SER A 40 -3.66 6.32 -9.41
C SER A 40 -3.47 7.44 -8.37
N ARG A 41 -4.55 8.05 -7.86
CA ARG A 41 -4.53 9.16 -6.89
C ARG A 41 -4.93 8.72 -5.48
N ILE A 42 -4.32 7.65 -4.98
CA ILE A 42 -4.37 7.36 -3.54
C ILE A 42 -3.37 8.31 -2.84
N ASP A 43 -3.62 9.62 -2.95
CA ASP A 43 -2.63 10.66 -2.68
C ASP A 43 -3.08 11.62 -1.58
N ARG A 44 -4.29 11.43 -1.04
CA ARG A 44 -4.87 12.33 -0.03
C ARG A 44 -4.80 11.69 1.35
N PHE A 45 -4.38 12.49 2.32
CA PHE A 45 -4.41 12.11 3.74
C PHE A 45 -5.80 11.60 4.17
N VAL A 46 -6.87 12.17 3.61
CA VAL A 46 -8.27 11.75 3.87
C VAL A 46 -8.51 10.28 3.50
N ASP A 47 -7.95 9.80 2.39
CA ASP A 47 -8.13 8.41 1.98
C ASP A 47 -7.35 7.46 2.88
N ILE A 48 -6.15 7.87 3.31
CA ILE A 48 -5.34 7.11 4.26
C ILE A 48 -6.02 7.05 5.63
N GLU A 49 -6.59 8.15 6.11
CA GLU A 49 -7.34 8.16 7.37
C GLU A 49 -8.55 7.22 7.28
N ARG A 50 -9.34 7.32 6.21
CA ARG A 50 -10.48 6.43 5.99
C ARG A 50 -10.07 4.96 5.95
N HIS A 51 -9.01 4.62 5.22
CA HIS A 51 -8.50 3.25 5.16
C HIS A 51 -7.88 2.82 6.49
N GLY A 52 -7.15 3.69 7.18
CA GLY A 52 -6.61 3.43 8.51
C GLY A 52 -7.71 3.11 9.52
N LEU A 53 -8.82 3.84 9.49
CA LEU A 53 -9.99 3.59 10.33
C LEU A 53 -10.63 2.23 10.03
N ARG A 54 -10.70 1.83 8.76
CA ARG A 54 -11.16 0.48 8.36
C ARG A 54 -10.21 -0.58 8.92
N LEU A 55 -8.90 -0.42 8.72
CA LEU A 55 -7.88 -1.34 9.21
C LEU A 55 -7.96 -1.52 10.73
N ARG A 56 -8.01 -0.40 11.47
CA ARG A 56 -8.21 -0.38 12.93
C ARG A 56 -9.47 -1.14 13.33
N THR A 57 -10.58 -0.93 12.62
CA THR A 57 -11.85 -1.60 12.91
C THR A 57 -11.73 -3.12 12.69
N THR A 58 -11.07 -3.53 11.61
CA THR A 58 -10.81 -4.95 11.32
C THR A 58 -9.94 -5.59 12.40
N ILE A 59 -8.86 -4.93 12.81
CA ILE A 59 -7.99 -5.40 13.91
C ILE A 59 -8.80 -5.56 15.19
N LYS A 60 -9.59 -4.54 15.59
CA LYS A 60 -10.41 -4.60 16.80
C LYS A 60 -11.43 -5.74 16.77
N ARG A 61 -12.10 -5.93 15.63
CA ARG A 61 -13.09 -7.01 15.45
C ARG A 61 -12.46 -8.40 15.52
N SER A 62 -11.17 -8.54 15.18
CA SER A 62 -10.47 -9.81 15.29
C SER A 62 -10.17 -10.24 16.74
N GLY A 63 -10.31 -9.33 17.72
CA GLY A 63 -9.88 -9.57 19.10
C GLY A 63 -8.35 -9.59 19.29
N PHE A 64 -7.59 -9.22 18.26
CA PHE A 64 -6.14 -9.08 18.38
C PHE A 64 -5.78 -7.76 19.09
N GLU A 65 -5.27 -7.90 20.32
CA GLU A 65 -4.84 -6.80 21.17
C GLU A 65 -3.30 -6.77 21.25
N PRO A 66 -2.62 -6.01 20.38
CA PRO A 66 -1.17 -5.91 20.40
C PRO A 66 -0.67 -5.11 21.60
N ALA A 67 0.48 -5.52 22.15
CA ALA A 67 1.19 -4.78 23.20
C ALA A 67 1.95 -3.56 22.63
N PHE A 68 2.40 -3.65 21.38
CA PHE A 68 3.04 -2.56 20.65
C PHE A 68 2.89 -2.74 19.14
N VAL A 69 3.18 -1.66 18.41
CA VAL A 69 3.13 -1.64 16.95
C VAL A 69 4.55 -1.48 16.40
N LEU A 70 4.96 -2.39 15.50
CA LEU A 70 6.26 -2.36 14.82
C LEU A 70 6.07 -1.92 13.36
N GLY A 71 6.51 -0.72 13.01
CA GLY A 71 6.54 -0.23 11.63
C GLY A 71 7.71 -0.80 10.85
N ILE A 72 7.45 -1.35 9.66
CA ILE A 72 8.46 -1.81 8.71
C ILE A 72 8.76 -0.71 7.70
N GLY A 73 10.01 -0.25 7.68
CA GLY A 73 10.47 0.83 6.84
C GLY A 73 9.73 2.14 7.09
N ARG A 74 10.00 3.12 6.23
CA ARG A 74 9.51 4.50 6.40
C ARG A 74 7.99 4.63 6.24
N SER A 75 7.37 3.88 5.33
CA SER A 75 5.90 3.87 5.20
C SER A 75 5.22 3.16 6.38
N GLY A 76 5.84 2.09 6.89
CA GLY A 76 5.38 1.41 8.10
C GLY A 76 5.49 2.31 9.33
N ALA A 77 6.53 3.14 9.45
CA ALA A 77 6.70 4.07 10.56
C ALA A 77 5.51 5.04 10.70
N PHE A 78 5.07 5.63 9.59
CA PHE A 78 3.89 6.51 9.57
C PHE A 78 2.64 5.77 10.03
N LEU A 79 2.37 4.60 9.43
CA LEU A 79 1.18 3.81 9.75
C LEU A 79 1.21 3.28 11.19
N ALA A 80 2.39 2.95 11.72
CA ALA A 80 2.60 2.48 13.09
C ALA A 80 2.22 3.55 14.09
N GLY A 81 2.73 4.78 13.91
CA GLY A 81 2.37 5.90 14.77
C GLY A 81 0.87 6.18 14.77
N TRP A 82 0.26 6.21 13.58
CA TRP A 82 -1.18 6.46 13.45
C TRP A 82 -2.02 5.35 14.10
N LEU A 83 -1.71 4.08 13.83
CA LEU A 83 -2.45 2.94 14.39
C LEU A 83 -2.27 2.83 15.89
N ALA A 84 -1.05 3.00 16.41
CA ALA A 84 -0.78 2.91 17.84
C ALA A 84 -1.59 3.93 18.66
N GLY A 85 -1.65 5.18 18.21
CA GLY A 85 -2.49 6.20 18.83
C GLY A 85 -3.97 5.81 18.82
N ASN A 86 -4.46 5.26 17.70
CA ASN A 86 -5.86 4.92 17.52
C ASN A 86 -6.28 3.55 18.11
N LEU A 87 -5.31 2.70 18.49
CA LEU A 87 -5.52 1.40 19.12
C LEU A 87 -5.38 1.43 20.65
N GLY A 88 -5.14 2.62 21.23
CA GLY A 88 -5.09 2.80 22.69
C GLY A 88 -3.76 3.36 23.20
N SER A 89 -3.11 4.23 22.41
CA SER A 89 -1.81 4.83 22.77
C SER A 89 -0.71 3.78 23.03
N LEU A 90 -0.65 2.79 22.14
CA LEU A 90 0.36 1.73 22.21
C LEU A 90 1.77 2.29 21.97
N ARG A 91 2.78 1.56 22.43
CA ARG A 91 4.17 1.86 22.06
C ARG A 91 4.39 1.65 20.56
N VAL A 92 5.24 2.50 19.98
CA VAL A 92 5.59 2.47 18.56
C VAL A 92 7.07 2.16 18.44
N GLU A 93 7.37 1.15 17.66
CA GLU A 93 8.72 0.78 17.28
C GLU A 93 8.84 0.81 15.76
N VAL A 94 10.04 1.10 15.26
CA VAL A 94 10.29 1.15 13.82
C VAL A 94 11.54 0.35 13.54
N MET A 95 11.46 -0.49 12.51
CA MET A 95 12.60 -1.17 11.93
C MET A 95 12.75 -0.69 10.50
N ASP A 96 13.87 -0.01 10.22
CA ASP A 96 14.11 0.44 8.85
C ASP A 96 14.48 -0.75 7.96
N ARG A 97 14.27 -0.57 6.66
CA ARG A 97 14.62 -1.54 5.64
C ARG A 97 15.32 -0.86 4.49
N ILE A 98 16.29 -1.56 3.94
CA ILE A 98 17.07 -1.14 2.79
C ILE A 98 16.72 -2.05 1.61
N HIS A 99 16.69 -1.48 0.41
CA HIS A 99 16.68 -2.27 -0.82
C HIS A 99 18.02 -2.05 -1.53
N SER A 100 18.79 -3.12 -1.72
CA SER A 100 19.95 -3.09 -2.61
C SER A 100 19.51 -3.52 -4.02
N ARG A 101 19.82 -2.69 -5.03
CA ARG A 101 19.66 -3.06 -6.45
C ARG A 101 20.64 -4.17 -6.82
N GLU A 102 21.86 -4.12 -6.31
CA GLU A 102 22.89 -5.15 -6.51
C GLU A 102 22.45 -6.52 -5.98
N ALA A 103 21.73 -6.56 -4.85
CA ALA A 103 21.13 -7.78 -4.29
C ALA A 103 19.75 -8.13 -4.88
N GLY A 104 19.44 -7.69 -6.11
CA GLY A 104 18.20 -8.03 -6.81
C GLY A 104 16.93 -7.41 -6.21
N HIS A 105 17.04 -6.26 -5.54
CA HIS A 105 15.96 -5.56 -4.84
C HIS A 105 15.34 -6.36 -3.68
N LEU A 106 16.07 -7.31 -3.09
CA LEU A 106 15.60 -7.96 -1.87
C LEU A 106 15.63 -6.98 -0.69
N PRO A 107 14.57 -6.93 0.12
CA PRO A 107 14.57 -6.12 1.33
C PRO A 107 15.55 -6.73 2.34
N TYR A 108 16.36 -5.89 2.95
CA TYR A 108 17.25 -6.26 4.05
C TYR A 108 17.03 -5.32 5.23
N TYR A 109 17.13 -5.88 6.44
CA TYR A 109 16.92 -5.17 7.70
C TYR A 109 18.24 -5.10 8.46
N PRO A 110 19.00 -3.99 8.33
CA PRO A 110 20.24 -3.84 9.06
C PRO A 110 19.97 -3.92 10.57
N GLU A 111 20.87 -4.58 11.30
CA GLU A 111 20.82 -4.65 12.77
C GLU A 111 19.52 -5.26 13.35
N ALA A 112 18.74 -5.98 12.52
CA ALA A 112 17.44 -6.50 12.93
C ALA A 112 17.53 -7.44 14.15
N ALA A 113 18.56 -8.29 14.21
CA ALA A 113 18.74 -9.22 15.32
C ALA A 113 18.94 -8.49 16.66
N GLU A 114 19.87 -7.52 16.69
CA GLU A 114 20.16 -6.70 17.87
C GLU A 114 18.94 -5.88 18.29
N ARG A 115 18.23 -5.30 17.30
CA ARG A 115 17.00 -4.54 17.57
C ARG A 115 15.91 -5.43 18.15
N LEU A 116 15.69 -6.62 17.60
CA LEU A 116 14.69 -7.57 18.13
C LEU A 116 15.07 -8.04 19.53
N GLU A 117 16.35 -8.26 19.81
CA GLU A 117 16.82 -8.58 21.15
C GLU A 117 16.51 -7.47 22.15
N PHE A 118 16.80 -6.22 21.79
CA PHE A 118 16.46 -5.05 22.60
C PHE A 118 14.95 -4.96 22.86
N LEU A 119 14.13 -5.13 21.83
CA LEU A 119 12.67 -5.07 21.96
C LEU A 119 12.11 -6.18 22.85
N LYS A 120 12.68 -7.40 22.82
CA LYS A 120 12.31 -8.47 23.76
C LYS A 120 12.56 -8.08 25.21
N ARG A 121 13.63 -7.35 25.50
CA ARG A 121 13.90 -6.85 26.87
C ARG A 121 12.86 -5.82 27.32
N ILE A 122 12.29 -5.04 26.41
CA ILE A 122 11.28 -4.01 26.70
C ILE A 122 9.87 -4.60 26.81
N HIS A 123 9.51 -5.50 25.90
CA HIS A 123 8.14 -5.96 25.69
C HIS A 123 7.89 -7.40 26.18
N GLY A 124 8.95 -8.10 26.57
CA GLY A 124 8.91 -9.51 26.95
C GLY A 124 9.06 -10.46 25.75
N ASP A 125 9.34 -11.72 26.06
CA ASP A 125 9.58 -12.77 25.06
C ASP A 125 8.29 -13.34 24.44
N SER A 126 7.12 -13.03 25.00
CA SER A 126 5.81 -13.52 24.55
C SER A 126 4.86 -12.42 24.09
N ALA A 127 5.41 -11.30 23.61
CA ALA A 127 4.62 -10.13 23.21
C ALA A 127 3.68 -10.42 22.03
N LYS A 128 2.49 -9.81 22.06
CA LYS A 128 1.61 -9.68 20.88
C LYS A 128 2.03 -8.44 20.10
N VAL A 129 2.40 -8.60 18.83
CA VAL A 129 2.97 -7.52 18.03
C VAL A 129 2.15 -7.30 16.77
N LEU A 130 1.72 -6.05 16.55
CA LEU A 130 1.14 -5.64 15.27
C LEU A 130 2.24 -5.06 14.40
N ILE A 131 2.54 -5.73 13.29
CA ILE A 131 3.61 -5.36 12.39
C ILE A 131 3.00 -4.71 11.16
N VAL A 132 3.46 -3.50 10.79
CA VAL A 132 2.72 -2.68 9.83
C VAL A 132 3.58 -2.15 8.70
N GLU A 133 3.00 -2.12 7.51
CA GLU A 133 3.60 -1.55 6.30
C GLU A 133 2.55 -0.76 5.49
N GLY A 134 2.98 0.26 4.73
CA GLY A 134 2.05 1.04 3.89
C GLY A 134 1.33 0.20 2.83
N ALA A 135 2.03 -0.67 2.11
CA ALA A 135 1.43 -1.57 1.12
C ALA A 135 2.25 -2.85 0.94
N SER A 136 1.58 -3.97 0.69
CA SER A 136 2.22 -5.20 0.22
C SER A 136 2.02 -5.35 -1.28
N ALA A 137 3.07 -5.04 -2.05
CA ALA A 137 3.04 -5.18 -3.52
C ALA A 137 3.45 -6.59 -3.97
N THR A 138 4.48 -7.15 -3.33
CA THR A 138 5.09 -8.44 -3.70
C THR A 138 5.12 -9.45 -2.54
N GLY A 139 4.74 -9.04 -1.32
CA GLY A 139 4.86 -9.87 -0.11
C GLY A 139 6.29 -10.06 0.42
N ARG A 140 7.33 -9.68 -0.32
CA ARG A 140 8.74 -9.99 0.03
C ARG A 140 9.17 -9.41 1.38
N SER A 141 8.82 -8.16 1.66
CA SER A 141 9.18 -7.50 2.93
C SER A 141 8.55 -8.18 4.13
N ILE A 142 7.30 -8.64 3.99
CA ILE A 142 6.57 -9.39 5.00
C ILE A 142 7.20 -10.77 5.19
N ALA A 143 7.50 -11.48 4.10
CA ALA A 143 8.14 -12.79 4.15
C ALA A 143 9.50 -12.73 4.87
N GLU A 144 10.33 -11.75 4.52
CA GLU A 144 11.65 -11.56 5.14
C GLU A 144 11.53 -11.21 6.63
N MET A 145 10.63 -10.30 6.99
CA MET A 145 10.37 -9.97 8.40
C MET A 145 9.86 -11.19 9.18
N ARG A 146 8.98 -12.01 8.60
CA ARG A 146 8.52 -13.26 9.21
C ARG A 146 9.69 -14.22 9.47
N ALA A 147 10.62 -14.35 8.52
CA ALA A 147 11.81 -15.18 8.68
C ALA A 147 12.70 -14.66 9.82
N LEU A 148 12.93 -13.34 9.88
CA LEU A 148 13.69 -12.71 10.96
C LEU A 148 13.06 -12.94 12.34
N LEU A 149 11.74 -12.77 12.46
CA LEU A 149 11.01 -12.98 13.71
C LEU A 149 11.04 -14.44 14.13
N LYS A 150 10.88 -15.38 13.20
CA LYS A 150 10.97 -16.82 13.50
C LYS A 150 12.31 -17.19 14.11
N SER A 151 13.40 -16.56 13.65
CA SER A 151 14.75 -16.85 14.16
C SER A 151 15.07 -16.10 15.45
N ASN A 152 14.59 -14.87 15.62
CA ASN A 152 15.05 -13.98 16.70
C ASN A 152 14.02 -13.74 17.81
N ALA A 153 12.72 -13.92 17.53
CA ALA A 153 11.61 -13.73 18.46
C ALA A 153 10.49 -14.77 18.21
N PRO A 154 10.80 -16.08 18.25
CA PRO A 154 9.86 -17.16 17.88
C PRO A 154 8.60 -17.21 18.75
N ASN A 155 8.67 -16.69 19.98
CA ASN A 155 7.60 -16.72 20.96
C ASN A 155 6.65 -15.52 20.86
N TRP A 156 6.95 -14.53 20.01
CA TRP A 156 6.04 -13.40 19.76
C TRP A 156 4.84 -13.82 18.91
N ASN A 157 3.65 -13.38 19.32
CA ASN A 157 2.43 -13.52 18.53
C ASN A 157 2.32 -12.32 17.57
N CYS A 158 2.88 -12.50 16.37
CA CYS A 158 2.97 -11.44 15.37
C CYS A 158 1.82 -11.50 14.36
N ARG A 159 1.16 -10.36 14.13
CA ARG A 159 0.19 -10.17 13.05
C ARG A 159 0.61 -9.03 12.13
N PHE A 160 0.47 -9.22 10.83
CA PHE A 160 0.89 -8.27 9.80
C PHE A 160 -0.31 -7.50 9.27
N ALA A 161 -0.19 -6.18 9.24
CA ALA A 161 -1.22 -5.29 8.74
C ALA A 161 -0.68 -4.34 7.67
N VAL A 162 -1.45 -4.15 6.59
CA VAL A 162 -1.12 -3.19 5.54
C VAL A 162 -2.29 -2.29 5.21
N LEU A 163 -2.00 -1.06 4.78
CA LEU A 163 -3.05 -0.20 4.26
C LEU A 163 -3.58 -0.75 2.93
N TYR A 164 -2.67 -1.22 2.06
CA TYR A 164 -3.03 -1.76 0.76
C TYR A 164 -2.40 -3.13 0.51
N ASP A 165 -3.21 -4.10 0.11
CA ASP A 165 -2.72 -5.40 -0.33
C ASP A 165 -2.94 -5.56 -1.85
N VAL A 166 -1.86 -5.80 -2.59
CA VAL A 166 -1.89 -6.07 -4.03
C VAL A 166 -2.04 -7.56 -4.33
N LEU A 167 -1.54 -8.41 -3.43
CA LEU A 167 -1.54 -9.87 -3.58
C LEU A 167 -2.54 -10.49 -2.61
N ALA A 168 -3.78 -10.00 -2.62
CA ALA A 168 -4.85 -10.46 -1.74
C ALA A 168 -4.83 -11.99 -1.57
N GLY A 169 -4.69 -12.46 -0.33
CA GLY A 169 -4.68 -13.88 0.03
C GLY A 169 -3.34 -14.62 -0.14
N ASN A 170 -2.32 -14.03 -0.78
CA ASN A 170 -1.01 -14.66 -1.02
C ASN A 170 0.18 -13.92 -0.39
N SER A 171 -0.06 -12.77 0.24
CA SER A 171 0.97 -11.87 0.79
C SER A 171 1.44 -12.25 2.20
N GLY A 172 0.75 -13.17 2.88
CA GLY A 172 0.96 -13.42 4.30
C GLY A 172 0.56 -12.23 5.17
N VAL A 173 -0.36 -11.38 4.71
CA VAL A 173 -0.98 -10.29 5.48
C VAL A 173 -2.13 -10.83 6.32
N ASP A 174 -2.21 -10.45 7.60
CA ASP A 174 -3.31 -10.81 8.49
C ASP A 174 -4.46 -9.79 8.39
N PHE A 175 -4.15 -8.51 8.18
CA PHE A 175 -5.13 -7.44 8.09
C PHE A 175 -4.81 -6.47 6.93
N SER A 176 -5.77 -6.23 6.05
CA SER A 176 -5.66 -5.20 5.00
C SER A 176 -6.81 -4.20 5.11
N ALA A 177 -6.54 -2.92 4.82
CA ALA A 177 -7.61 -1.93 4.76
C ALA A 177 -8.38 -2.02 3.45
N ARG A 178 -7.66 -2.30 2.38
CA ARG A 178 -8.17 -2.36 1.02
C ARG A 178 -7.27 -3.24 0.15
N GLU A 179 -7.91 -4.12 -0.60
CA GLU A 179 -7.28 -4.84 -1.71
C GLU A 179 -7.30 -3.96 -2.96
N ILE A 180 -6.18 -3.91 -3.68
CA ILE A 180 -6.02 -3.11 -4.89
C ILE A 180 -5.29 -3.90 -5.97
N LYS A 181 -5.51 -3.59 -7.24
CA LYS A 181 -4.86 -4.30 -8.36
C LYS A 181 -3.44 -3.83 -8.65
N THR A 182 -3.08 -2.64 -8.16
CA THR A 182 -1.80 -2.01 -8.45
C THR A 182 -1.36 -1.20 -7.25
N ALA A 183 -0.11 -1.35 -6.83
CA ALA A 183 0.42 -0.60 -5.69
C ALA A 183 0.31 0.93 -5.94
N PRO A 184 0.02 1.74 -4.92
CA PRO A 184 0.03 3.19 -5.07
C PRO A 184 1.45 3.63 -5.43
N ARG A 185 1.57 4.48 -6.45
CA ARG A 185 2.88 4.99 -6.87
C ARG A 185 3.52 5.87 -5.80
N LEU A 186 2.70 6.69 -5.15
CA LEU A 186 3.13 7.61 -4.11
C LEU A 186 2.12 7.59 -2.97
N PHE A 187 2.64 7.71 -1.75
CA PHE A 187 1.84 8.08 -0.59
C PHE A 187 2.05 9.58 -0.31
N PRO A 188 1.18 10.25 0.45
CA PRO A 188 1.31 11.67 0.74
C PRO A 188 2.63 12.05 1.40
N TRP A 189 3.28 11.12 2.10
CA TRP A 189 4.59 11.33 2.74
C TRP A 189 5.78 11.14 1.77
N HIS A 190 5.55 10.71 0.52
CA HIS A 190 6.57 10.64 -0.54
C HIS A 190 6.68 12.01 -1.25
N LYS A 191 7.25 13.02 -0.57
CA LYS A 191 7.32 14.40 -1.07
C LYS A 191 8.64 14.80 -1.74
N SER A 192 9.68 13.99 -1.62
CA SER A 192 10.99 14.22 -2.23
C SER A 192 11.50 12.95 -2.88
N ASP A 193 12.32 13.08 -3.93
CA ASP A 193 13.08 11.99 -4.51
C ASP A 193 14.04 11.34 -3.51
N ASP A 194 14.42 12.05 -2.44
CA ASP A 194 15.21 11.50 -1.32
C ASP A 194 14.45 10.42 -0.54
N TYR A 195 13.13 10.33 -0.72
CA TYR A 195 12.32 9.31 -0.10
C TYR A 195 12.62 7.90 -0.66
N PHE A 196 13.29 7.77 -1.80
CA PHE A 196 13.81 6.48 -2.25
C PHE A 196 15.27 6.29 -1.81
N GLN A 197 15.47 5.49 -0.75
CA GLN A 197 16.81 5.07 -0.35
C GLN A 197 17.00 3.61 -0.76
N SER A 198 17.69 3.44 -1.87
CA SER A 198 18.54 2.28 -2.09
C SER A 198 19.93 2.68 -1.64
N THR A 199 20.67 1.79 -0.99
CA THR A 199 22.11 1.99 -0.67
C THR A 199 22.95 2.27 -1.91
N ASP A 200 22.43 1.94 -3.08
CA ASP A 200 23.13 2.07 -4.36
C ASP A 200 22.81 3.44 -5.02
N ALA A 201 22.01 4.28 -4.36
CA ALA A 201 21.67 5.61 -4.84
C ALA A 201 22.82 6.60 -4.58
N LYS A 202 23.91 6.51 -5.37
CA LYS A 202 24.62 7.73 -5.75
C LYS A 202 23.66 8.54 -6.61
N LYS A 203 23.06 9.59 -6.05
CA LYS A 203 22.50 10.67 -6.87
C LYS A 203 23.68 11.34 -7.58
N VAL A 204 23.97 10.88 -8.79
CA VAL A 204 24.78 11.67 -9.74
C VAL A 204 23.92 12.89 -10.07
N ARG A 205 24.36 14.06 -9.59
CA ARG A 205 23.84 15.36 -10.00
C ARG A 205 24.31 15.66 -11.42
#